data_AF-A0A353A0F1-F1
#
_entry.id   AF-A0A353A0F1-F1
#
_cell.length_a   1.000
_cell.length_b   1.000
_cell.length_c   1.000
_cell.angle_alpha   90.00
_cell.angle_beta   90.00
_cell.angle_gamma   90.00
#
_symmetry.space_group_name_H-M   'P 1'
#
loop_
_entity.id
_entity.type
_entity.pdbx_description
1 polymer ?
#
loop_
_entity_poly.entity_id
_entity_poly.type
_entity_poly.pdbx_seq_one_letter_code
_entity_poly.pdbx_strand_id
1 'polypeptide(L)' 'YNELRNELARQKFGRPYDALSDDEKVAVRAYYPQNISEAEPKKYGGQK' A
#
# COMPACT_ATOMS: atom_id res chain seq x y z
N TYR A 1 -7.08 -10.74 1.54
CA TYR A 1 -5.90 -9.85 1.70
C TYR A 1 -4.82 -10.10 0.67
N ASN A 2 -4.45 -11.36 0.38
CA ASN A 2 -3.34 -11.62 -0.54
C ASN A 2 -3.69 -11.24 -2.00
N GLU A 3 -4.94 -11.45 -2.42
CA GLU A 3 -5.41 -11.09 -3.78
C GLU A 3 -5.40 -9.59 -4.02
N LEU A 4 -5.94 -8.77 -3.10
CA LEU A 4 -5.90 -7.30 -3.20
C LEU A 4 -4.48 -6.74 -3.25
N ARG A 5 -3.56 -7.29 -2.42
CA ARG A 5 -2.15 -6.89 -2.44
C ARG A 5 -1.47 -7.30 -3.74
N ASN A 6 -1.79 -8.48 -4.26
CA ASN A 6 -1.23 -9.00 -5.51
C ASN A 6 -1.75 -8.24 -6.73
N GLU A 7 -3.03 -7.85 -6.72
CA GLU A 7 -3.64 -7.02 -7.75
C GLU A 7 -3.04 -5.61 -7.77
N LEU A 8 -2.90 -4.98 -6.60
CA LEU A 8 -2.24 -3.68 -6.49
C LEU A 8 -0.77 -3.75 -6.90
N ALA A 9 -0.06 -4.81 -6.51
CA ALA A 9 1.32 -5.04 -6.92
C ALA A 9 1.44 -5.14 -8.45
N ARG A 10 0.53 -5.89 -9.08
CA ARG A 10 0.47 -6.00 -10.54
C ARG A 10 0.08 -4.69 -11.22
N GLN A 11 -0.85 -3.92 -10.66
CA GLN A 11 -1.24 -2.63 -11.23
C GLN A 11 -0.16 -1.54 -11.07
N LYS A 12 0.52 -1.48 -9.93
CA LYS A 12 1.53 -0.45 -9.63
C LYS A 12 2.91 -0.79 -10.19
N PHE A 13 3.31 -2.05 -10.10
CA PHE A 13 4.68 -2.51 -10.39
C PHE A 13 4.75 -3.54 -11.52
N GLY A 14 3.62 -4.01 -12.06
CA GLY A 14 3.60 -4.99 -13.16
C GLY A 14 3.98 -6.41 -12.76
N ARG A 15 4.21 -6.69 -11.46
CA ARG A 15 4.71 -7.97 -10.95
C ARG A 15 3.94 -8.41 -9.70
N PRO A 16 3.88 -9.72 -9.42
CA PRO A 16 3.16 -10.20 -8.25
C PRO A 16 3.80 -9.71 -6.94
N TYR A 17 2.97 -9.57 -5.89
CA TYR A 17 3.42 -9.08 -4.58
C TYR A 17 4.63 -9.86 -4.04
N ASP A 18 4.69 -11.16 -4.31
CA ASP A 18 5.79 -12.01 -3.85
C ASP A 18 7.14 -11.63 -4.46
N ALA A 19 7.14 -11.19 -5.72
CA ALA A 19 8.30 -10.74 -6.49
C ALA A 19 8.68 -9.28 -6.25
N LEU A 20 7.96 -8.58 -5.37
CA LEU A 20 8.29 -7.22 -4.94
C LEU A 20 9.43 -7.22 -3.91
N SER A 21 10.22 -6.15 -3.93
CA SER A 21 11.23 -5.85 -2.92
C SER A 21 10.58 -5.47 -1.59
N ASP A 22 11.32 -5.49 -0.49
CA ASP A 22 10.77 -5.16 0.83
C ASP A 22 10.11 -3.79 0.89
N ASP A 23 10.71 -2.78 0.26
CA ASP A 23 10.18 -1.41 0.16
C ASP A 23 8.85 -1.35 -0.61
N GLU A 24 8.80 -1.99 -1.78
CA GLU A 24 7.59 -2.09 -2.60
C GLU A 24 6.49 -2.86 -1.87
N LYS A 25 6.87 -3.92 -1.14
CA LYS A 25 5.95 -4.64 -0.26
C LYS A 25 5.42 -3.69 0.79
N VAL A 26 6.27 -2.89 1.48
CA VAL A 26 5.87 -1.87 2.48
C VAL A 26 4.83 -0.92 1.91
N ALA A 27 5.03 -0.39 0.70
CA ALA A 27 4.07 0.48 0.04
C ALA A 27 2.69 -0.19 -0.17
N VAL A 28 2.68 -1.47 -0.56
CA VAL A 28 1.44 -2.24 -0.74
C VAL A 28 0.73 -2.54 0.60
N ARG A 29 1.48 -2.82 1.69
CA ARG A 29 0.90 -2.99 3.05
C ARG A 29 0.38 -1.66 3.61
N ALA A 30 1.01 -0.54 3.26
CA ALA A 30 0.57 0.80 3.65
C ALA A 30 -0.70 1.24 2.90
N TYR A 31 -0.91 0.80 1.66
CA TYR A 31 -2.11 1.12 0.88
C TYR A 31 -3.35 0.36 1.36
N TYR A 32 -3.19 -0.89 1.79
CA TYR A 32 -4.23 -1.67 2.45
C TYR A 32 -3.90 -1.85 3.92
N PRO A 33 -4.07 -0.80 4.76
CA PRO A 33 -3.94 -0.95 6.18
C PRO A 33 -4.97 -2.00 6.62
N GLN A 34 -4.51 -3.04 7.31
CA GLN A 34 -5.41 -3.92 8.04
C GLN A 34 -6.13 -3.03 9.05
N ASN A 35 -7.46 -3.03 9.05
CA ASN A 35 -8.32 -2.15 9.85
C ASN A 35 -7.93 -2.10 11.35
N ILE A 36 -6.89 -1.35 11.69
CA ILE A 36 -6.86 -0.52 12.88
C ILE A 36 -7.44 0.80 12.40
N SER A 37 -8.59 1.15 12.96
CA SER A 37 -9.42 2.30 12.56
C SER A 37 -8.78 3.67 12.84
N GLU A 38 -7.45 3.80 12.83
CA GLU A 38 -6.75 4.94 13.42
C GLU A 38 -5.32 5.10 12.88
N ALA A 39 -5.15 5.33 11.58
CA ALA A 39 -3.93 5.96 11.06
C ALA A 39 -4.19 6.54 9.66
N GLU A 40 -5.14 7.48 9.56
CA GLU A 40 -4.96 8.56 8.61
C GLU A 40 -3.98 9.56 9.24
N PRO A 41 -2.68 9.61 8.89
CA PRO A 41 -1.96 10.85 9.05
C PRO A 41 -2.60 11.83 8.09
N LYS A 42 -3.49 12.63 8.66
CA LYS A 42 -3.99 13.91 8.17
C LYS A 42 -2.98 14.51 7.20
N LYS A 43 -3.40 14.65 5.95
CA LYS A 43 -2.70 15.34 4.87
C LYS A 43 -1.99 16.58 5.42
N TYR A 44 -0.69 16.51 5.65
CA TYR A 44 0.15 17.69 5.81
C TYR A 44 0.29 18.28 4.42
N GLY A 45 -0.45 19.35 4.19
CA GLY A 45 -0.49 20.09 2.93
C GLY A 45 -1.33 21.32 3.13
N GLY A 46 -0.92 22.15 4.11
CA GLY A 46 -1.49 23.48 4.27
C GLY A 46 -1.23 24.30 3.02
N GLN A 47 -2.29 24.90 2.49
CA GLN A 47 -2.21 26.16 1.75
C GLN A 47 -3.61 26.77 1.70
N LYS A 48 -3.91 27.63 2.66
CA LYS A 48 -4.15 29.08 2.47
C LYS A 48 -4.48 29.72 3.81
#